data_AF-A0A833Z4D3-F1
#
_entry.id   AF-A0A833Z4D3-F1
#
_cell.length_a   1.000
_cell.length_b   1.000
_cell.length_c   1.000
_cell.angle_alpha   90.00
_cell.angle_beta   90.00
_cell.angle_gamma   90.00
#
_symmetry.space_group_name_H-M   'P 1'
#
loop_
_entity.id
_entity.type
_entity.pdbx_description
1 polymer ?
#
loop_
_entity_poly.entity_id
_entity_poly.type
_entity_poly.pdbx_seq_one_letter_code
_entity_poly.pdbx_strand_id
1 'polypeptide(L)'
;MCKSLRYCFSHCLYLAMTRLEEVNREVNMHSSVRYLGYLARINLLVAICLGLYVRWEKTANSLLLVIFILGLFVLGIASILYYYFSMEAASLSLSNLWFGFLLGLLCFLDNSFFKNDVKEESTKYLLLTSIVLRILCALVERISGYVRHRPILLTTVEFLELVGFAIASTTMLVEKSLSVILLVIALAMLIIDLRMKSFLAISNLVIFVVLLFFSSLETPQNPVAFACFFICLITDPFLDIYFSGLSVTERWKPVLYRGRICRRLSVIFTGMIELTFFILSAFKLKDTHLWYFVIPGFSIFGIFWVICHIIFLLTLWGFHTKLNDCHKVYFTHRVDNNSLDRIMASKGMRHFCLISEQLVFFSLLATAILGAVSWQPANGIFLSMFLIVLPLESMAHGLFHELGNCLGGTSVGYAIVIPTNFCSPDGQPTLLPPEHVQELNLRSTGMLNAIQRFFAYHMIETYGCDYSTSGLSFDTLHSKLKAFLELRTVDGPRHDTYVLYYSGHTHGTGEWALADLPGS
;
A
#
# COMPACT_ATOMS: atom_id res chain seq x y z
N MET A 1 -19.88 13.37 -2.61
CA MET A 1 -20.54 12.07 -2.41
C MET A 1 -19.72 11.08 -1.56
N CYS A 2 -18.45 10.81 -1.83
CA CYS A 2 -17.66 9.80 -1.06
C CYS A 2 -17.52 10.08 0.44
N LYS A 3 -17.44 11.34 0.91
CA LYS A 3 -17.34 11.66 2.35
C LYS A 3 -18.62 11.33 3.14
N SER A 4 -19.80 11.50 2.55
CA SER A 4 -21.09 11.22 3.19
C SER A 4 -21.39 9.71 3.27
N LEU A 5 -21.06 8.96 2.21
CA LEU A 5 -21.10 7.49 2.24
C LEU A 5 -20.14 6.92 3.28
N ARG A 6 -18.90 7.44 3.36
CA ARG A 6 -17.92 7.03 4.37
C ARG A 6 -18.41 7.30 5.79
N TYR A 7 -19.06 8.44 6.01
CA TYR A 7 -19.64 8.82 7.31
C TYR A 7 -20.84 7.95 7.70
N CYS A 8 -21.76 7.69 6.76
CA CYS A 8 -22.93 6.84 7.00
C CYS A 8 -22.51 5.39 7.28
N PHE A 9 -21.59 4.85 6.46
CA PHE A 9 -21.07 3.50 6.67
C PHE A 9 -20.29 3.39 7.98
N SER A 10 -19.52 4.42 8.35
CA SER A 10 -18.82 4.43 9.64
C SER A 10 -19.75 4.54 10.84
N HIS A 11 -20.84 5.31 10.72
CA HIS A 11 -21.80 5.45 11.80
C HIS A 11 -22.65 4.20 11.98
N CYS A 12 -23.06 3.54 10.88
CA CYS A 12 -23.74 2.25 10.94
C CYS A 12 -22.84 1.14 11.51
N LEU A 13 -21.56 1.11 11.10
CA LEU A 13 -20.59 0.15 11.66
C LEU A 13 -20.30 0.42 13.14
N TYR A 14 -20.19 1.68 13.54
CA TYR A 14 -20.00 2.05 14.95
C TYR A 14 -21.21 1.65 15.80
N LEU A 15 -22.43 1.85 15.30
CA LEU A 15 -23.66 1.43 15.96
C LEU A 15 -23.78 -0.10 16.05
N ALA A 16 -23.35 -0.80 15.01
CA ALA A 16 -23.28 -2.27 15.02
C ALA A 16 -22.21 -2.78 16.00
N MET A 17 -21.02 -2.16 16.05
CA MET A 17 -19.95 -2.53 16.98
C MET A 17 -20.36 -2.32 18.44
N THR A 18 -20.98 -1.18 18.77
CA THR A 18 -21.44 -0.88 20.13
C THR A 18 -22.53 -1.85 20.60
N ARG A 19 -23.52 -2.17 19.73
CA ARG A 19 -24.52 -3.20 19.99
C ARG A 19 -23.90 -4.60 20.15
N LEU A 20 -22.86 -4.92 19.38
CA LEU A 20 -22.19 -6.22 19.46
C LEU A 20 -21.33 -6.35 20.74
N GLU A 21 -20.72 -5.26 21.19
CA GLU A 21 -19.94 -5.18 22.43
C GLU A 21 -20.81 -5.38 23.67
N GLU A 22 -22.06 -4.89 23.65
CA GLU A 22 -23.08 -5.19 24.67
C GLU A 22 -23.42 -6.69 24.71
N VAL A 23 -23.64 -7.33 23.55
CA VAL A 23 -23.95 -8.77 23.45
C VAL A 23 -22.74 -9.65 23.83
N ASN A 24 -21.52 -9.19 23.58
CA ASN A 24 -20.27 -9.90 23.90
C ASN A 24 -20.05 -10.10 25.41
N ARG A 25 -20.70 -9.28 26.27
CA ARG A 25 -20.67 -9.49 27.73
C ARG A 25 -21.52 -10.68 28.18
N GLU A 26 -22.48 -11.11 27.38
CA GLU A 26 -23.47 -12.14 27.77
C GLU A 26 -23.17 -13.53 27.18
N VAL A 27 -22.47 -13.63 26.05
CA VAL A 27 -22.20 -14.90 25.35
C VAL A 27 -20.71 -15.01 24.99
N ASN A 28 -20.12 -16.21 25.11
CA ASN A 28 -18.72 -16.49 24.82
C ASN A 28 -18.41 -16.46 23.30
N MET A 29 -18.59 -15.31 22.66
CA MET A 29 -18.60 -15.11 21.20
C MET A 29 -17.31 -15.56 20.52
N HIS A 30 -16.17 -15.49 21.21
CA HIS A 30 -14.87 -15.95 20.72
C HIS A 30 -14.85 -17.44 20.37
N SER A 31 -15.53 -18.31 21.14
CA SER A 31 -15.58 -19.75 20.82
C SER A 31 -16.45 -19.99 19.59
N SER A 32 -17.61 -19.32 19.51
CA SER A 32 -18.54 -19.40 18.37
C SER A 32 -17.90 -18.96 17.05
N VAL A 33 -17.13 -17.87 17.06
CA VAL A 33 -16.39 -17.38 15.88
C VAL A 33 -15.36 -18.40 15.41
N ARG A 34 -14.63 -19.01 16.35
CA ARG A 34 -13.65 -20.06 16.04
C ARG A 34 -14.31 -21.30 15.42
N TYR A 35 -15.48 -21.72 15.94
CA TYR A 35 -16.26 -22.82 15.36
C TYR A 35 -16.78 -22.49 13.96
N LEU A 36 -17.20 -21.24 13.71
CA LEU A 36 -17.63 -20.80 12.38
C LEU A 36 -16.49 -20.89 11.36
N GLY A 37 -15.28 -20.50 11.74
CA GLY A 37 -14.08 -20.65 10.91
C GLY A 37 -13.74 -22.11 10.60
N TYR A 38 -13.85 -23.01 11.59
CA TYR A 38 -13.67 -24.45 11.37
C TYR A 38 -14.76 -25.04 10.46
N LEU A 39 -16.02 -24.65 10.67
CA LEU A 39 -17.14 -25.07 9.83
C LEU A 39 -16.92 -24.69 8.36
N ALA A 40 -16.47 -23.46 8.11
CA ALA A 40 -16.16 -23.00 6.76
C ALA A 40 -15.09 -23.86 6.07
N ARG A 41 -14.01 -24.20 6.79
CA ARG A 41 -12.93 -25.07 6.26
C ARG A 41 -13.39 -26.52 6.04
N ILE A 42 -14.18 -27.08 6.94
CA ILE A 42 -14.74 -28.43 6.79
C ILE A 42 -15.70 -28.48 5.61
N ASN A 43 -16.60 -27.51 5.50
CA ASN A 43 -17.55 -27.41 4.38
C ASN A 43 -16.82 -27.33 3.03
N LEU A 44 -15.76 -26.54 2.95
CA LEU A 44 -14.90 -26.45 1.77
C LEU A 44 -14.23 -27.80 1.45
N LEU A 45 -13.68 -28.49 2.45
CA LEU A 45 -13.09 -29.81 2.27
C LEU A 45 -14.10 -30.83 1.73
N VAL A 46 -15.31 -30.86 2.30
CA VAL A 46 -16.40 -31.74 1.85
C VAL A 46 -16.78 -31.41 0.41
N ALA A 47 -16.90 -30.12 0.06
CA ALA A 47 -17.18 -29.70 -1.30
C ALA A 47 -16.11 -30.21 -2.30
N ILE A 48 -14.84 -30.03 -1.95
CA ILE A 48 -13.70 -30.45 -2.79
C ILE A 48 -13.70 -31.98 -2.96
N CYS A 49 -13.84 -32.73 -1.87
CA CYS A 49 -13.86 -34.19 -1.91
C CYS A 49 -15.03 -34.71 -2.73
N LEU A 50 -16.23 -34.14 -2.57
CA LEU A 50 -17.41 -34.52 -3.34
C LEU A 50 -17.23 -34.25 -4.83
N GLY A 51 -16.74 -33.04 -5.18
CA GLY A 51 -16.52 -32.67 -6.58
C GLY A 51 -15.48 -33.55 -7.29
N LEU A 52 -14.38 -33.86 -6.61
CA LEU A 52 -13.36 -34.77 -7.14
C LEU A 52 -13.87 -36.23 -7.21
N TYR A 53 -14.68 -36.66 -6.24
CA TYR A 53 -15.28 -37.99 -6.24
C TYR A 53 -16.24 -38.20 -7.40
N VAL A 54 -17.12 -37.22 -7.68
CA VAL A 54 -18.05 -37.27 -8.83
C VAL A 54 -17.30 -37.42 -10.14
N ARG A 55 -16.22 -36.67 -10.31
CA ARG A 55 -15.37 -36.77 -11.50
C ARG A 55 -14.71 -38.13 -11.61
N TRP A 56 -14.19 -38.67 -10.51
CA TRP A 56 -13.61 -40.01 -10.52
C TRP A 56 -14.65 -41.09 -10.83
N GLU A 57 -15.82 -41.06 -10.19
CA GLU A 57 -16.92 -42.02 -10.38
C GLU A 57 -17.36 -42.10 -11.85
N LYS A 58 -17.40 -40.97 -12.55
CA LYS A 58 -17.87 -40.91 -13.93
C LYS A 58 -16.78 -41.11 -14.98
N THR A 59 -15.56 -40.67 -14.72
CA THR A 59 -14.44 -40.79 -15.69
C THR A 59 -13.64 -42.07 -15.52
N ALA A 60 -13.76 -42.76 -14.37
CA ALA A 60 -12.92 -43.87 -13.96
C ALA A 60 -11.40 -43.59 -14.09
N ASN A 61 -11.01 -42.31 -14.04
CA ASN A 61 -9.63 -41.90 -14.28
C ASN A 61 -8.73 -42.29 -13.10
N SER A 62 -7.76 -43.17 -13.35
CA SER A 62 -6.81 -43.65 -12.34
C SER A 62 -5.97 -42.53 -11.73
N LEU A 63 -5.73 -41.44 -12.47
CA LEU A 63 -4.99 -40.27 -11.94
C LEU A 63 -5.73 -39.61 -10.77
N LEU A 64 -7.05 -39.50 -10.83
CA LEU A 64 -7.84 -38.93 -9.73
C LEU A 64 -7.78 -39.81 -8.48
N LEU A 65 -7.80 -41.13 -8.65
CA LEU A 65 -7.63 -42.07 -7.56
C LEU A 65 -6.25 -41.94 -6.90
N VAL A 66 -5.19 -41.83 -7.70
CA VAL A 66 -3.83 -41.61 -7.22
C VAL A 66 -3.73 -40.29 -6.44
N ILE A 67 -4.37 -39.22 -6.92
CA ILE A 67 -4.41 -37.93 -6.22
C ILE A 67 -5.14 -38.05 -4.88
N PHE A 68 -6.25 -38.79 -4.81
CA PHE A 68 -6.96 -39.05 -3.55
C PHE A 68 -6.09 -39.81 -2.54
N ILE A 69 -5.41 -40.87 -2.98
CA ILE A 69 -4.50 -41.64 -2.13
C ILE A 69 -3.35 -40.75 -1.63
N LEU A 70 -2.74 -39.97 -2.53
CA LEU A 70 -1.70 -39.01 -2.16
C LEU A 70 -2.22 -37.97 -1.16
N GLY A 71 -3.46 -37.50 -1.31
CA GLY A 71 -4.07 -36.56 -0.38
C GLY A 71 -4.27 -37.13 1.02
N LEU A 72 -4.70 -38.38 1.13
CA LEU A 72 -4.76 -39.08 2.43
C LEU A 72 -3.38 -39.20 3.06
N PHE A 73 -2.34 -39.50 2.26
CA PHE A 73 -0.96 -39.56 2.73
C PHE A 73 -0.46 -38.20 3.23
N VAL A 74 -0.71 -37.13 2.46
CA VAL A 74 -0.35 -35.76 2.83
C VAL A 74 -1.05 -35.31 4.12
N LEU A 75 -2.34 -35.58 4.27
CA LEU A 75 -3.09 -35.30 5.49
C LEU A 75 -2.61 -36.16 6.69
N GLY A 76 -2.23 -37.41 6.43
CA GLY A 76 -1.62 -38.29 7.42
C GLY A 76 -0.29 -37.74 7.93
N ILE A 77 0.61 -37.32 7.03
CA ILE A 77 1.87 -36.66 7.39
C ILE A 77 1.61 -35.36 8.15
N ALA A 78 0.67 -34.52 7.68
CA ALA A 78 0.32 -33.29 8.37
C ALA A 78 -0.15 -33.57 9.82
N SER A 79 -0.96 -34.62 10.01
CA SER A 79 -1.44 -35.04 11.32
C SER A 79 -0.31 -35.55 12.22
N ILE A 80 0.62 -36.34 11.67
CA ILE A 80 1.80 -36.82 12.38
C ILE A 80 2.70 -35.65 12.82
N LEU A 81 2.98 -34.71 11.90
CA LEU A 81 3.76 -33.51 12.20
C LEU A 81 3.12 -32.66 13.31
N TYR A 82 1.78 -32.57 13.31
CA TYR A 82 1.03 -31.81 14.32
C TYR A 82 1.08 -32.49 15.69
N TYR A 83 0.62 -33.75 15.77
CA TYR A 83 0.43 -34.43 17.06
C TYR A 83 1.69 -35.06 17.64
N TYR A 84 2.57 -35.62 16.82
CA TYR A 84 3.76 -36.33 17.30
C TYR A 84 5.00 -35.43 17.39
N PHE A 85 5.20 -34.56 16.40
CA PHE A 85 6.39 -33.71 16.35
C PHE A 85 6.16 -32.29 16.88
N SER A 86 4.92 -31.93 17.25
CA SER A 86 4.54 -30.56 17.67
C SER A 86 4.96 -29.48 16.66
N MET A 87 5.10 -29.85 15.38
CA MET A 87 5.50 -28.96 14.28
C MET A 87 4.27 -28.35 13.62
N GLU A 88 3.54 -27.52 14.36
CA GLU A 88 2.25 -26.94 13.92
C GLU A 88 2.37 -26.16 12.61
N ALA A 89 3.41 -25.35 12.47
CA ALA A 89 3.62 -24.52 11.27
C ALA A 89 3.86 -25.37 10.01
N ALA A 90 4.60 -26.48 10.13
CA ALA A 90 4.87 -27.38 9.00
C ALA A 90 3.61 -28.15 8.60
N SER A 91 2.84 -28.62 9.58
CA SER A 91 1.55 -29.27 9.36
C SER A 91 0.54 -28.36 8.65
N LEU A 92 0.34 -27.15 9.18
CA LEU A 92 -0.56 -26.15 8.58
C LEU A 92 -0.08 -25.73 7.19
N SER A 93 1.23 -25.60 7.00
CA SER A 93 1.82 -25.28 5.70
C SER A 93 1.46 -26.34 4.65
N LEU A 94 1.71 -27.61 4.98
CA LEU A 94 1.41 -28.73 4.10
C LEU A 94 -0.10 -28.83 3.79
N SER A 95 -0.95 -28.60 4.79
CA SER A 95 -2.40 -28.60 4.62
C SER A 95 -2.88 -27.49 3.68
N ASN A 96 -2.45 -26.25 3.88
CA ASN A 96 -2.86 -25.11 3.03
C ASN A 96 -2.37 -25.26 1.58
N LEU A 97 -1.15 -25.77 1.38
CA LEU A 97 -0.63 -26.11 0.06
C LEU A 97 -1.54 -27.13 -0.64
N TRP A 98 -1.93 -28.18 0.09
CA TRP A 98 -2.80 -29.24 -0.43
C TRP A 98 -4.22 -28.73 -0.76
N PHE A 99 -4.78 -27.85 0.09
CA PHE A 99 -6.08 -27.21 -0.19
C PHE A 99 -6.06 -26.40 -1.48
N GLY A 100 -5.04 -25.57 -1.68
CA GLY A 100 -4.86 -24.81 -2.92
C GLY A 100 -4.76 -25.73 -4.14
N PHE A 101 -4.01 -26.83 -4.02
CA PHE A 101 -3.85 -27.83 -5.08
C PHE A 101 -5.17 -28.52 -5.45
N LEU A 102 -5.89 -29.05 -4.47
CA LEU A 102 -7.17 -29.73 -4.73
C LEU A 102 -8.23 -28.80 -5.31
N LEU A 103 -8.31 -27.55 -4.83
CA LEU A 103 -9.25 -26.57 -5.36
C LEU A 103 -8.87 -26.15 -6.78
N GLY A 104 -7.57 -26.04 -7.09
CA GLY A 104 -7.08 -25.84 -8.46
C GLY A 104 -7.45 -26.99 -9.39
N LEU A 105 -7.26 -28.25 -8.98
CA LEU A 105 -7.74 -29.41 -9.74
C LEU A 105 -9.25 -29.35 -9.96
N LEU A 106 -10.00 -28.92 -8.95
CA LEU A 106 -11.44 -28.74 -9.08
C LEU A 106 -11.79 -27.71 -10.18
N CYS A 107 -10.96 -26.68 -10.37
CA CYS A 107 -11.18 -25.65 -11.40
C CYS A 107 -10.87 -26.13 -12.83
N PHE A 108 -9.82 -26.95 -13.00
CA PHE A 108 -9.25 -27.24 -14.33
C PHE A 108 -9.76 -28.51 -14.99
N LEU A 109 -10.21 -29.50 -14.23
CA LEU A 109 -10.77 -30.72 -14.83
C LEU A 109 -12.10 -30.41 -15.52
N ASP A 110 -12.31 -31.04 -16.67
CA ASP A 110 -13.48 -30.83 -17.52
C ASP A 110 -14.79 -31.14 -16.77
N ASN A 111 -15.80 -30.30 -17.01
CA ASN A 111 -17.13 -30.36 -16.42
C ASN A 111 -18.24 -30.67 -17.45
N SER A 112 -17.88 -30.84 -18.71
CA SER A 112 -18.82 -30.96 -19.84
C SER A 112 -19.84 -32.11 -19.68
N PHE A 113 -19.42 -33.25 -19.11
CA PHE A 113 -20.26 -34.43 -18.93
C PHE A 113 -21.16 -34.41 -17.69
N PHE A 114 -21.00 -33.43 -16.77
CA PHE A 114 -21.56 -33.50 -15.41
C PHE A 114 -22.67 -32.48 -15.12
N LYS A 115 -23.14 -31.76 -16.15
CA LYS A 115 -24.09 -30.63 -15.98
C LYS A 115 -25.41 -30.99 -15.29
N ASN A 116 -25.85 -32.25 -15.38
CA ASN A 116 -27.12 -32.72 -14.83
C ASN A 116 -26.97 -33.67 -13.64
N ASP A 117 -25.77 -33.86 -13.08
CA ASP A 117 -25.57 -34.75 -11.93
C ASP A 117 -25.88 -34.02 -10.61
N VAL A 118 -26.73 -34.63 -9.79
CA VAL A 118 -27.17 -34.07 -8.49
C VAL A 118 -25.97 -33.84 -7.54
N LYS A 119 -24.93 -34.68 -7.62
CA LYS A 119 -23.74 -34.56 -6.77
C LYS A 119 -22.82 -33.41 -7.22
N GLU A 120 -22.82 -33.07 -8.52
CA GLU A 120 -22.11 -31.88 -9.02
C GLU A 120 -22.85 -30.60 -8.62
N GLU A 121 -24.19 -30.61 -8.65
CA GLU A 121 -24.98 -29.48 -8.19
C GLU A 121 -24.80 -29.23 -6.68
N SER A 122 -24.82 -30.29 -5.87
CA SER A 122 -24.56 -30.17 -4.42
C SER A 122 -23.13 -29.66 -4.14
N THR A 123 -22.14 -30.08 -4.92
CA THR A 123 -20.77 -29.53 -4.85
C THR A 123 -20.77 -28.01 -5.08
N LYS A 124 -21.50 -27.50 -6.07
CA LYS A 124 -21.60 -26.04 -6.33
C LYS A 124 -22.24 -25.29 -5.17
N TYR A 125 -23.32 -25.82 -4.58
CA TYR A 125 -23.94 -25.21 -3.40
C TYR A 125 -23.02 -25.25 -2.18
N LEU A 126 -22.26 -26.33 -1.98
CA LEU A 126 -21.26 -26.42 -0.90
C LEU A 126 -20.11 -25.40 -1.08
N LEU A 127 -19.67 -25.15 -2.31
CA LEU A 127 -18.69 -24.10 -2.61
C LEU A 127 -19.26 -22.70 -2.33
N LEU A 128 -20.48 -22.43 -2.78
CA LEU A 128 -21.14 -21.13 -2.55
C LEU A 128 -21.37 -20.86 -1.05
N THR A 129 -21.81 -21.88 -0.30
CA THR A 129 -21.98 -21.78 1.16
C THR A 129 -20.63 -21.57 1.85
N SER A 130 -19.55 -22.17 1.37
CA SER A 130 -18.19 -21.91 1.90
C SER A 130 -17.78 -20.45 1.74
N ILE A 131 -18.10 -19.83 0.60
CA ILE A 131 -17.87 -18.39 0.37
C ILE A 131 -18.64 -17.54 1.39
N VAL A 132 -19.93 -17.81 1.55
CA VAL A 132 -20.79 -17.05 2.48
C VAL A 132 -20.30 -17.21 3.92
N LEU A 133 -20.01 -18.44 4.36
CA LEU A 133 -19.47 -18.69 5.70
C LEU A 133 -18.13 -17.99 5.92
N ARG A 134 -17.25 -17.97 4.91
CA ARG A 134 -15.96 -17.28 4.98
C ARG A 134 -16.13 -15.77 5.14
N ILE A 135 -17.00 -15.15 4.34
CA ILE A 135 -17.30 -13.72 4.44
C ILE A 135 -17.89 -13.40 5.81
N LEU A 136 -18.89 -14.15 6.26
CA LEU A 136 -19.52 -13.93 7.57
C LEU A 136 -18.50 -14.07 8.71
N CYS A 137 -17.67 -15.11 8.69
CA CYS A 137 -16.62 -15.30 9.69
C CYS A 137 -15.64 -14.13 9.73
N ALA A 138 -15.12 -13.73 8.55
CA ALA A 138 -14.17 -12.63 8.42
C ALA A 138 -14.75 -11.28 8.87
N LEU A 139 -16.06 -11.07 8.68
CA LEU A 139 -16.77 -9.85 9.05
C LEU A 139 -17.02 -9.81 10.56
N VAL A 140 -17.47 -10.92 11.15
CA VAL A 140 -17.68 -11.04 12.61
C VAL A 140 -16.37 -10.90 13.37
N GLU A 141 -15.27 -11.50 12.90
CA GLU A 141 -13.94 -11.37 13.52
C GLU A 141 -13.50 -9.90 13.62
N ARG A 142 -13.79 -9.09 12.59
CA ARG A 142 -13.41 -7.67 12.51
C ARG A 142 -14.32 -6.77 13.32
N ILE A 143 -15.64 -6.95 13.24
CA ILE A 143 -16.60 -6.18 14.06
C ILE A 143 -16.34 -6.44 15.55
N SER A 144 -16.00 -7.68 15.92
CA SER A 144 -15.72 -8.05 17.32
C SER A 144 -14.32 -7.66 17.79
N GLY A 145 -13.47 -7.07 16.94
CA GLY A 145 -12.12 -6.64 17.29
C GLY A 145 -11.12 -7.77 17.58
N TYR A 146 -11.40 -9.01 17.18
CA TYR A 146 -10.53 -10.16 17.44
C TYR A 146 -9.32 -10.24 16.50
N VAL A 147 -9.31 -9.47 15.41
CA VAL A 147 -8.23 -9.49 14.41
C VAL A 147 -7.03 -8.69 14.89
N ARG A 148 -5.89 -9.35 15.05
CA ARG A 148 -4.58 -8.68 15.20
C ARG A 148 -3.99 -8.39 13.82
N HIS A 149 -4.10 -7.14 13.37
CA HIS A 149 -3.48 -6.72 12.12
C HIS A 149 -1.94 -6.72 12.25
N ARG A 150 -1.28 -7.42 11.32
CA ARG A 150 0.19 -7.49 11.25
C ARG A 150 0.68 -6.90 9.92
N PRO A 151 1.81 -6.18 9.92
CA PRO A 151 2.39 -5.63 8.70
C PRO A 151 3.13 -6.72 7.94
N ILE A 152 2.41 -7.37 7.03
CA ILE A 152 2.91 -8.47 6.19
C ILE A 152 2.43 -8.18 4.76
N LEU A 153 3.19 -8.56 3.73
CA LEU A 153 2.77 -8.41 2.33
C LEU A 153 1.76 -9.51 1.95
N LEU A 154 2.14 -10.76 2.17
CA LEU A 154 1.32 -11.95 1.92
C LEU A 154 1.45 -12.90 3.11
N THR A 155 0.34 -13.45 3.58
CA THR A 155 0.35 -14.45 4.66
C THR A 155 0.89 -15.78 4.13
N THR A 156 1.42 -16.60 5.04
CA THR A 156 1.90 -17.95 4.67
C THR A 156 0.77 -18.82 4.12
N VAL A 157 -0.45 -18.64 4.62
CA VAL A 157 -1.66 -19.35 4.13
C VAL A 157 -1.95 -18.96 2.69
N GLU A 158 -2.09 -17.66 2.40
CA GLU A 158 -2.35 -17.16 1.04
C GLU A 158 -1.25 -17.61 0.08
N PHE A 159 0.02 -17.49 0.47
CA PHE A 159 1.15 -17.91 -0.36
C PHE A 159 1.08 -19.40 -0.72
N LEU A 160 0.82 -20.26 0.26
CA LEU A 160 0.79 -21.71 0.04
C LEU A 160 -0.44 -22.15 -0.75
N GLU A 161 -1.60 -21.55 -0.52
CA GLU A 161 -2.80 -21.81 -1.33
C GLU A 161 -2.60 -21.37 -2.79
N LEU A 162 -1.99 -20.20 -3.02
CA LEU A 162 -1.62 -19.73 -4.36
C LEU A 162 -0.62 -20.67 -5.04
N VAL A 163 0.43 -21.10 -4.33
CA VAL A 163 1.42 -22.06 -4.86
C VAL A 163 0.76 -23.39 -5.19
N GLY A 164 -0.10 -23.92 -4.31
CA GLY A 164 -0.84 -25.15 -4.55
C GLY A 164 -1.72 -25.06 -5.80
N PHE A 165 -2.45 -23.95 -5.95
CA PHE A 165 -3.28 -23.69 -7.11
C PHE A 165 -2.47 -23.57 -8.41
N ALA A 166 -1.30 -22.93 -8.36
CA ALA A 166 -0.36 -22.86 -9.49
C ALA A 166 0.22 -24.23 -9.85
N ILE A 167 0.52 -25.10 -8.88
CA ILE A 167 0.96 -26.47 -9.15
C ILE A 167 -0.16 -27.26 -9.84
N ALA A 168 -1.41 -27.09 -9.42
CA ALA A 168 -2.54 -27.79 -10.04
C ALA A 168 -2.73 -27.44 -11.52
N SER A 169 -2.36 -26.23 -11.95
CA SER A 169 -2.48 -25.82 -13.36
C SER A 169 -1.55 -26.60 -14.30
N THR A 170 -0.49 -27.23 -13.77
CA THR A 170 0.42 -28.09 -14.56
C THR A 170 -0.25 -29.32 -15.14
N THR A 171 -1.46 -29.66 -14.69
CA THR A 171 -2.30 -30.70 -15.30
C THR A 171 -2.87 -30.29 -16.67
N MET A 172 -2.85 -28.99 -16.99
CA MET A 172 -3.28 -28.45 -18.28
C MET A 172 -2.12 -28.42 -19.29
N LEU A 173 -2.43 -28.17 -20.57
CA LEU A 173 -1.43 -27.89 -21.61
C LEU A 173 -0.49 -26.75 -21.19
N VAL A 174 0.80 -26.86 -21.56
CA VAL A 174 1.88 -25.96 -21.11
C VAL A 174 1.57 -24.47 -21.31
N GLU A 175 0.95 -24.10 -22.43
CA GLU A 175 0.61 -22.70 -22.72
C GLU A 175 -0.49 -22.16 -21.79
N LYS A 176 -1.51 -22.99 -21.51
CA LYS A 176 -2.62 -22.65 -20.62
C LYS A 176 -2.16 -22.63 -19.16
N SER A 177 -1.31 -23.57 -18.77
CA SER A 177 -0.76 -23.63 -17.41
C SER A 177 0.11 -22.41 -17.11
N LEU A 178 0.92 -21.95 -18.07
CA LEU A 178 1.73 -20.72 -17.92
C LEU A 178 0.84 -19.49 -17.71
N SER A 179 -0.22 -19.33 -18.52
CA SER A 179 -1.18 -18.22 -18.37
C SER A 179 -1.81 -18.21 -16.97
N VAL A 180 -2.23 -19.38 -16.47
CA VAL A 180 -2.80 -19.51 -15.12
C VAL A 180 -1.78 -19.21 -14.03
N ILE A 181 -0.52 -19.67 -14.17
CA ILE A 181 0.55 -19.37 -13.19
C ILE A 181 0.76 -17.85 -13.11
N LEU A 182 0.81 -17.16 -14.26
CA LEU A 182 0.91 -15.70 -14.27
C LEU A 182 -0.32 -15.03 -13.65
N LEU A 183 -1.53 -15.56 -13.88
CA LEU A 183 -2.75 -15.05 -13.26
C LEU A 183 -2.72 -15.21 -11.73
N VAL A 184 -2.18 -16.31 -11.22
CA VAL A 184 -1.97 -16.53 -9.77
C VAL A 184 -0.97 -15.51 -9.21
N ILE A 185 0.10 -15.21 -9.94
CA ILE A 185 1.05 -14.15 -9.56
C ILE A 185 0.34 -12.80 -9.57
N ALA A 186 -0.49 -12.52 -10.57
CA ALA A 186 -1.29 -11.30 -10.66
C ALA A 186 -2.24 -11.15 -9.45
N LEU A 187 -2.90 -12.24 -9.05
CA LEU A 187 -3.73 -12.30 -7.85
C LEU A 187 -2.93 -12.05 -6.58
N ALA A 188 -1.72 -12.61 -6.46
CA ALA A 188 -0.83 -12.33 -5.34
C ALA A 188 -0.48 -10.84 -5.25
N MET A 189 -0.16 -10.22 -6.40
CA MET A 189 0.13 -8.78 -6.47
C MET A 189 -1.08 -7.93 -6.08
N LEU A 190 -2.29 -8.31 -6.53
CA LEU A 190 -3.53 -7.65 -6.15
C LEU A 190 -3.81 -7.76 -4.64
N ILE A 191 -3.59 -8.93 -4.03
CA ILE A 191 -3.74 -9.12 -2.57
C ILE A 191 -2.79 -8.20 -1.81
N ILE A 192 -1.53 -8.09 -2.25
CA ILE A 192 -0.55 -7.19 -1.64
C ILE A 192 -1.00 -5.73 -1.81
N ASP A 193 -1.47 -5.35 -3.00
CA ASP A 193 -1.95 -4.00 -3.31
C ASP A 193 -3.13 -3.57 -2.40
N LEU A 194 -4.12 -4.45 -2.22
CA LEU A 194 -5.25 -4.26 -1.31
C LEU A 194 -4.78 -4.12 0.14
N ARG A 195 -3.82 -4.95 0.58
CA ARG A 195 -3.31 -4.94 1.96
C ARG A 195 -2.48 -3.70 2.28
N MET A 196 -1.75 -3.17 1.29
CA MET A 196 -1.05 -1.89 1.42
C MET A 196 -2.01 -0.69 1.42
N LYS A 197 -3.27 -0.90 1.01
CA LYS A 197 -4.31 0.13 0.85
C LYS A 197 -3.92 1.20 -0.16
N SER A 198 -3.23 0.81 -1.23
CA SER A 198 -2.83 1.76 -2.26
C SER A 198 -4.04 2.50 -2.83
N PHE A 199 -3.80 3.73 -3.31
CA PHE A 199 -4.86 4.60 -3.81
C PHE A 199 -5.73 3.97 -4.91
N LEU A 200 -5.13 3.12 -5.77
CA LEU A 200 -5.79 2.49 -6.91
C LEU A 200 -6.16 1.01 -6.67
N ALA A 201 -5.98 0.48 -5.46
CA ALA A 201 -6.21 -0.94 -5.16
C ALA A 201 -7.63 -1.43 -5.51
N ILE A 202 -8.66 -0.62 -5.22
CA ILE A 202 -10.06 -0.96 -5.54
C ILE A 202 -10.28 -0.95 -7.05
N SER A 203 -9.71 0.02 -7.76
CA SER A 203 -9.77 0.08 -9.23
C SER A 203 -9.10 -1.15 -9.85
N ASN A 204 -7.94 -1.55 -9.35
CA ASN A 204 -7.25 -2.77 -9.78
C ASN A 204 -8.07 -4.03 -9.52
N LEU A 205 -8.77 -4.12 -8.38
CA LEU A 205 -9.68 -5.23 -8.10
C LEU A 205 -10.83 -5.28 -9.11
N VAL A 206 -11.45 -4.14 -9.43
CA VAL A 206 -12.52 -4.07 -10.43
C VAL A 206 -12.00 -4.48 -11.81
N ILE A 207 -10.85 -3.95 -12.23
CA ILE A 207 -10.21 -4.30 -13.49
C ILE A 207 -9.91 -5.79 -13.53
N PHE A 208 -9.32 -6.35 -12.47
CA PHE A 208 -9.02 -7.78 -12.38
C PHE A 208 -10.29 -8.61 -12.56
N VAL A 209 -11.35 -8.33 -11.81
CA VAL A 209 -12.62 -9.06 -11.89
C VAL A 209 -13.25 -8.95 -13.28
N VAL A 210 -13.31 -7.76 -13.87
CA VAL A 210 -13.87 -7.56 -15.22
C VAL A 210 -13.07 -8.34 -16.26
N LEU A 211 -11.74 -8.31 -16.17
CA LEU A 211 -10.86 -8.96 -17.12
C LEU A 211 -10.80 -10.50 -16.97
N LEU A 212 -11.17 -11.05 -15.81
CA LEU A 212 -11.36 -12.50 -15.64
C LEU A 212 -12.49 -13.07 -16.50
N PHE A 213 -13.48 -12.25 -16.90
CA PHE A 213 -14.60 -12.68 -17.74
C PHE A 213 -14.34 -12.49 -19.24
N PHE A 214 -13.17 -11.97 -19.64
CA PHE A 214 -12.81 -11.86 -21.04
C PHE A 214 -12.34 -13.20 -21.62
N SER A 215 -12.74 -13.47 -22.86
CA SER A 215 -12.47 -14.72 -23.58
C SER A 215 -10.99 -15.07 -23.80
N SER A 216 -10.05 -14.17 -23.48
CA SER A 216 -8.61 -14.39 -23.61
C SER A 216 -8.05 -15.36 -22.56
N LEU A 217 -8.66 -15.38 -21.37
CA LEU A 217 -8.52 -16.42 -20.38
C LEU A 217 -9.68 -17.37 -20.67
N GLU A 218 -9.47 -18.39 -21.51
CA GLU A 218 -10.48 -19.43 -21.73
C GLU A 218 -11.09 -19.81 -20.37
N THR A 219 -12.38 -19.52 -20.19
CA THR A 219 -13.04 -19.56 -18.87
C THR A 219 -12.78 -20.90 -18.19
N PRO A 220 -12.45 -20.90 -16.87
CA PRO A 220 -12.19 -22.14 -16.16
C PRO A 220 -13.40 -23.07 -16.27
N GLN A 221 -13.14 -24.37 -16.45
CA GLN A 221 -14.17 -25.39 -16.65
C GLN A 221 -15.19 -25.42 -15.50
N ASN A 222 -14.73 -25.09 -14.28
CA ASN A 222 -15.60 -24.85 -13.12
C ASN A 222 -15.49 -23.39 -12.61
N PRO A 223 -16.37 -22.47 -13.07
CA PRO A 223 -16.32 -21.07 -12.67
C PRO A 223 -16.68 -20.86 -11.18
N VAL A 224 -17.49 -21.74 -10.59
CA VAL A 224 -17.89 -21.63 -9.17
C VAL A 224 -16.72 -21.97 -8.25
N ALA A 225 -15.95 -23.00 -8.57
CA ALA A 225 -14.74 -23.35 -7.81
C ALA A 225 -13.69 -22.23 -7.90
N PHE A 226 -13.51 -21.64 -9.09
CA PHE A 226 -12.60 -20.53 -9.30
C PHE A 226 -13.03 -19.27 -8.52
N ALA A 227 -14.33 -18.94 -8.56
CA ALA A 227 -14.89 -17.85 -7.77
C ALA A 227 -14.71 -18.11 -6.26
N CYS A 228 -14.90 -19.36 -5.80
CA CYS A 228 -14.65 -19.73 -4.41
C CYS A 228 -13.20 -19.49 -4.00
N PHE A 229 -12.23 -19.92 -4.80
CA PHE A 229 -10.81 -19.67 -4.55
C PHE A 229 -10.50 -18.16 -4.47
N PHE A 230 -10.93 -17.41 -5.49
CA PHE A 230 -10.69 -15.98 -5.59
C PHE A 230 -11.31 -15.19 -4.43
N ILE A 231 -12.59 -15.40 -4.13
CA ILE A 231 -13.30 -14.65 -3.09
C ILE A 231 -12.76 -15.00 -1.71
N CYS A 232 -12.48 -16.27 -1.41
CA CYS A 232 -11.94 -16.68 -0.12
C CYS A 232 -10.58 -16.05 0.19
N LEU A 233 -9.73 -15.84 -0.82
CA LEU A 233 -8.44 -15.15 -0.68
C LEU A 233 -8.57 -13.63 -0.55
N ILE A 234 -9.47 -13.00 -1.32
CA ILE A 234 -9.60 -11.53 -1.34
C ILE A 234 -10.42 -10.99 -0.18
N THR A 235 -11.30 -11.79 0.43
CA THR A 235 -12.20 -11.34 1.50
C THR A 235 -11.46 -10.62 2.62
N ASP A 236 -10.36 -11.20 3.13
CA ASP A 236 -9.59 -10.61 4.22
C ASP A 236 -8.90 -9.29 3.84
N PRO A 237 -8.04 -9.23 2.79
CA PRO A 237 -7.38 -7.99 2.42
C PRO A 237 -8.38 -6.90 1.99
N PHE A 238 -9.51 -7.26 1.38
CA PHE A 238 -10.57 -6.31 1.02
C PHE A 238 -11.23 -5.68 2.26
N LEU A 239 -11.63 -6.48 3.24
CA LEU A 239 -12.21 -5.97 4.48
C LEU A 239 -11.20 -5.14 5.28
N ASP A 240 -9.92 -5.53 5.26
CA ASP A 240 -8.85 -4.82 5.96
C ASP A 240 -8.62 -3.40 5.44
N ILE A 241 -9.01 -3.05 4.21
CA ILE A 241 -8.99 -1.66 3.70
C ILE A 241 -9.76 -0.75 4.66
N TYR A 242 -10.90 -1.23 5.17
CA TYR A 242 -11.75 -0.47 6.07
C TYR A 242 -11.40 -0.70 7.55
N PHE A 243 -11.25 -1.96 7.97
CA PHE A 243 -11.13 -2.30 9.40
C PHE A 243 -9.71 -2.16 9.97
N SER A 244 -8.66 -2.22 9.14
CA SER A 244 -7.29 -2.14 9.65
C SER A 244 -6.94 -0.72 10.09
N GLY A 245 -6.62 -0.56 11.38
CA GLY A 245 -6.13 0.69 11.97
C GLY A 245 -4.63 0.95 11.82
N LEU A 246 -3.90 0.11 11.07
CA LEU A 246 -2.45 0.27 10.91
C LEU A 246 -2.11 1.60 10.22
N SER A 247 -1.15 2.32 10.79
CA SER A 247 -0.58 3.54 10.19
C SER A 247 0.13 3.23 8.87
N VAL A 248 0.33 4.25 8.03
CA VAL A 248 1.00 4.08 6.72
C VAL A 248 2.40 3.46 6.89
N THR A 249 3.20 3.97 7.83
CA THR A 249 4.58 3.50 8.02
C THR A 249 4.64 2.09 8.60
N GLU A 250 3.65 1.70 9.40
CA GLU A 250 3.48 0.30 9.84
C GLU A 250 3.10 -0.61 8.68
N ARG A 251 2.13 -0.25 7.84
CA ARG A 251 1.73 -1.09 6.69
C ARG A 251 2.90 -1.35 5.73
N TRP A 252 3.63 -0.30 5.39
CA TRP A 252 4.79 -0.38 4.50
C TRP A 252 6.07 -0.89 5.16
N LYS A 253 6.03 -1.23 6.45
CA LYS A 253 7.18 -1.74 7.21
C LYS A 253 7.94 -2.88 6.51
N PRO A 254 7.30 -3.90 5.88
CA PRO A 254 8.02 -4.96 5.17
C PRO A 254 8.88 -4.47 4.02
N VAL A 255 8.48 -3.37 3.36
CA VAL A 255 9.21 -2.74 2.25
C VAL A 255 10.27 -1.78 2.80
N LEU A 256 9.89 -0.95 3.79
CA LEU A 256 10.75 0.08 4.36
C LEU A 256 11.97 -0.51 5.10
N TYR A 257 11.78 -1.60 5.84
CA TYR A 257 12.83 -2.25 6.64
C TYR A 257 13.61 -3.33 5.89
N ARG A 258 13.34 -3.54 4.59
CA ARG A 258 14.02 -4.56 3.79
C ARG A 258 15.49 -4.21 3.60
N GLY A 259 16.37 -5.22 3.64
CA GLY A 259 17.82 -5.02 3.49
C GLY A 259 18.22 -4.42 2.13
N ARG A 260 19.40 -3.79 2.07
CA ARG A 260 19.94 -3.11 0.86
C ARG A 260 19.92 -3.98 -0.39
N ILE A 261 20.34 -5.24 -0.27
CA ILE A 261 20.42 -6.19 -1.39
C ILE A 261 19.01 -6.52 -1.90
N CYS A 262 18.10 -6.86 -0.98
CA CYS A 262 16.71 -7.14 -1.33
C CYS A 262 16.02 -5.95 -2.01
N ARG A 263 16.27 -4.71 -1.58
CA ARG A 263 15.74 -3.51 -2.23
C ARG A 263 16.24 -3.37 -3.67
N ARG A 264 17.54 -3.56 -3.91
CA ARG A 264 18.12 -3.53 -5.26
C ARG A 264 17.57 -4.63 -6.17
N LEU A 265 17.50 -5.85 -5.66
CA LEU A 265 16.90 -6.98 -6.38
C LEU A 265 15.43 -6.72 -6.72
N SER A 266 14.68 -6.06 -5.81
CA SER A 266 13.29 -5.68 -6.06
C SER A 266 13.16 -4.76 -7.29
N VAL A 267 13.99 -3.73 -7.41
CA VAL A 267 13.97 -2.82 -8.57
C VAL A 267 14.32 -3.54 -9.86
N ILE A 268 15.33 -4.42 -9.82
CA ILE A 268 15.74 -5.21 -11.00
C ILE A 268 14.59 -6.13 -11.41
N PHE A 269 13.96 -6.82 -10.46
CA PHE A 269 12.83 -7.71 -10.75
C PHE A 269 11.62 -6.97 -11.31
N THR A 270 11.28 -5.78 -10.75
CA THR A 270 10.28 -4.88 -11.32
C THR A 270 10.62 -4.53 -12.77
N GLY A 271 11.85 -4.09 -13.06
CA GLY A 271 12.27 -3.79 -14.44
C GLY A 271 12.18 -4.97 -15.39
N MET A 272 12.46 -6.20 -14.93
CA MET A 272 12.31 -7.41 -15.75
C MET A 272 10.85 -7.71 -16.08
N ILE A 273 9.93 -7.52 -15.13
CA ILE A 273 8.49 -7.68 -15.35
C ILE A 273 7.99 -6.66 -16.37
N GLU A 274 8.35 -5.38 -16.20
CA GLU A 274 7.99 -4.30 -17.13
C GLU A 274 8.50 -4.59 -18.55
N LEU A 275 9.77 -5.00 -18.67
CA LEU A 275 10.36 -5.35 -19.96
C LEU A 275 9.64 -6.54 -20.60
N THR A 276 9.26 -7.54 -19.81
CA THR A 276 8.50 -8.70 -20.31
C THR A 276 7.14 -8.27 -20.84
N PHE A 277 6.43 -7.38 -20.13
CA PHE A 277 5.17 -6.80 -20.60
C PHE A 277 5.35 -6.03 -21.91
N PHE A 278 6.41 -5.22 -22.04
CA PHE A 278 6.71 -4.50 -23.27
C PHE A 278 6.98 -5.44 -24.46
N ILE A 279 7.76 -6.50 -24.26
CA ILE A 279 8.03 -7.51 -25.29
C ILE A 279 6.74 -8.21 -25.73
N LEU A 280 5.89 -8.61 -24.77
CA LEU A 280 4.59 -9.24 -25.08
C LEU A 280 3.65 -8.27 -25.80
N SER A 281 3.68 -6.98 -25.44
CA SER A 281 2.94 -5.92 -26.12
C SER A 281 3.38 -5.76 -27.58
N ALA A 282 4.68 -5.91 -27.85
CA ALA A 282 5.26 -5.83 -29.19
C ALA A 282 4.82 -6.98 -30.11
N PHE A 283 4.45 -8.15 -29.57
CA PHE A 283 3.92 -9.25 -30.38
C PHE A 283 2.63 -8.88 -31.12
N LYS A 284 1.90 -7.84 -30.68
CA LYS A 284 0.75 -7.31 -31.43
C LYS A 284 1.12 -6.83 -32.85
N LEU A 285 2.38 -6.44 -33.09
CA LEU A 285 2.86 -6.01 -34.41
C LEU A 285 2.84 -7.12 -35.47
N LYS A 286 2.74 -8.39 -35.06
CA LYS A 286 2.64 -9.53 -35.99
C LYS A 286 1.27 -9.63 -36.67
N ASP A 287 0.25 -8.97 -36.12
CA ASP A 287 -1.13 -9.01 -36.62
C ASP A 287 -1.31 -8.11 -37.85
N THR A 288 -1.49 -8.71 -39.02
CA THR A 288 -1.48 -8.02 -40.32
C THR A 288 -2.79 -7.32 -40.66
N HIS A 289 -3.88 -7.55 -39.92
CA HIS A 289 -5.21 -7.08 -40.30
C HIS A 289 -5.40 -5.55 -40.15
N LEU A 290 -4.61 -4.88 -39.28
CA LEU A 290 -4.73 -3.43 -38.99
C LEU A 290 -3.38 -2.71 -38.88
N TRP A 291 -2.35 -3.22 -39.57
CA TRP A 291 -0.96 -2.75 -39.47
C TRP A 291 -0.77 -1.23 -39.60
N TYR A 292 -1.53 -0.54 -40.47
CA TYR A 292 -1.47 0.92 -40.66
C TYR A 292 -1.79 1.74 -39.41
N PHE A 293 -2.64 1.23 -38.50
CA PHE A 293 -2.97 1.90 -37.24
C PHE A 293 -2.14 1.35 -36.07
N VAL A 294 -1.89 0.04 -36.07
CA VAL A 294 -1.21 -0.65 -34.98
C VAL A 294 0.28 -0.26 -34.92
N ILE A 295 0.98 -0.17 -36.06
CA ILE A 295 2.42 0.13 -36.07
C ILE A 295 2.70 1.57 -35.60
N PRO A 296 2.04 2.62 -36.13
CA PRO A 296 2.26 3.99 -35.65
C PRO A 296 1.81 4.16 -34.20
N GLY A 297 0.66 3.59 -33.83
CA GLY A 297 0.15 3.62 -32.46
C GLY A 297 1.14 3.01 -31.47
N PHE A 298 1.57 1.77 -31.72
CA PHE A 298 2.57 1.10 -30.88
C PHE A 298 3.90 1.84 -30.86
N SER A 299 4.35 2.42 -31.97
CA SER A 299 5.60 3.19 -32.01
C SER A 299 5.54 4.43 -31.11
N ILE A 300 4.47 5.24 -31.22
CA ILE A 300 4.31 6.47 -30.43
C ILE A 300 4.14 6.13 -28.95
N PHE A 301 3.19 5.26 -28.62
CA PHE A 301 2.89 4.91 -27.24
C PHE A 301 3.97 4.04 -26.61
N GLY A 302 4.66 3.21 -27.38
CA GLY A 302 5.78 2.40 -26.92
C GLY A 302 7.01 3.24 -26.59
N ILE A 303 7.37 4.22 -27.42
CA ILE A 303 8.46 5.16 -27.11
C ILE A 303 8.13 5.98 -25.86
N PHE A 304 6.90 6.51 -25.78
CA PHE A 304 6.43 7.23 -24.61
C PHE A 304 6.50 6.35 -23.34
N TRP A 305 6.02 5.11 -23.43
CA TRP A 305 6.08 4.13 -22.36
C TRP A 305 7.50 3.87 -21.89
N VAL A 306 8.46 3.66 -22.80
CA VAL A 306 9.88 3.42 -22.45
C VAL A 306 10.47 4.61 -21.71
N ILE A 307 10.20 5.84 -22.16
CA ILE A 307 10.68 7.06 -21.48
C ILE A 307 10.11 7.13 -20.06
N CYS A 308 8.79 6.96 -19.90
CA CYS A 308 8.14 6.95 -18.59
C CYS A 308 8.70 5.85 -17.67
N HIS A 309 8.95 4.65 -18.19
CA HIS A 309 9.39 3.51 -17.38
C HIS A 309 10.88 3.57 -17.01
N ILE A 310 11.72 4.19 -17.85
CA ILE A 310 13.09 4.53 -17.43
C ILE A 310 13.05 5.51 -16.25
N ILE A 311 12.21 6.55 -16.32
CA ILE A 311 12.04 7.51 -15.22
C ILE A 311 11.47 6.80 -13.98
N PHE A 312 10.49 5.92 -14.13
CA PHE A 312 9.94 5.11 -13.05
C PHE A 312 11.01 4.26 -12.34
N LEU A 313 11.86 3.55 -13.10
CA LEU A 313 12.93 2.75 -12.52
C LEU A 313 13.99 3.62 -11.83
N LEU A 314 14.33 4.77 -12.40
CA LEU A 314 15.25 5.75 -11.78
C LEU A 314 14.67 6.33 -10.49
N THR A 315 13.38 6.65 -10.44
CA THR A 315 12.70 7.17 -9.24
C THR A 315 12.64 6.12 -8.14
N LEU A 316 12.27 4.86 -8.45
CA LEU A 316 12.33 3.74 -7.49
C LEU A 316 13.76 3.49 -6.96
N TRP A 317 14.75 3.53 -7.84
CA TRP A 317 16.15 3.39 -7.46
C TRP A 317 16.63 4.54 -6.55
N GLY A 318 16.25 5.77 -6.89
CA GLY A 318 16.53 6.98 -6.12
C GLY A 318 15.89 6.92 -4.73
N PHE A 319 14.63 6.50 -4.66
CA PHE A 319 13.91 6.28 -3.40
C PHE A 319 14.66 5.31 -2.49
N HIS A 320 15.00 4.13 -3.00
CA HIS A 320 15.71 3.13 -2.22
C HIS A 320 17.12 3.58 -1.82
N THR A 321 17.78 4.40 -2.63
CA THR A 321 19.07 4.99 -2.28
C THR A 321 18.93 5.97 -1.11
N LYS A 322 17.98 6.90 -1.16
CA LYS A 322 17.67 7.80 -0.04
C LYS A 322 17.25 7.04 1.22
N LEU A 323 16.46 5.97 1.06
CA LEU A 323 16.02 5.13 2.18
C LEU A 323 17.20 4.38 2.81
N ASN A 324 18.17 3.92 2.00
CA ASN A 324 19.41 3.32 2.53
C ASN A 324 20.17 4.32 3.40
N ASP A 325 20.25 5.58 3.01
CA ASP A 325 20.92 6.61 3.80
C ASP A 325 20.17 6.92 5.09
N CYS A 326 18.83 6.93 5.07
CA CYS A 326 18.02 7.01 6.28
C CYS A 326 18.29 5.82 7.22
N HIS A 327 18.37 4.61 6.68
CA HIS A 327 18.70 3.40 7.44
C HIS A 327 20.10 3.46 8.06
N LYS A 328 21.12 3.97 7.34
CA LYS A 328 22.46 4.15 7.90
C LYS A 328 22.41 5.05 9.15
N VAL A 329 21.74 6.19 9.07
CA VAL A 329 21.56 7.12 10.20
C VAL A 329 20.76 6.48 11.34
N TYR A 330 19.71 5.73 11.01
CA TYR A 330 18.90 5.01 11.99
C TYR A 330 19.72 3.97 12.78
N PHE A 331 20.60 3.22 12.11
CA PHE A 331 21.44 2.24 12.78
C PHE A 331 22.58 2.88 13.58
N THR A 332 23.11 4.03 13.15
CA THR A 332 24.16 4.74 13.92
C THR A 332 23.60 5.45 15.16
N HIS A 333 22.36 5.96 15.11
CA HIS A 333 21.71 6.66 16.22
C HIS A 333 20.67 5.82 16.97
N ARG A 334 20.83 4.49 16.99
CA ARG A 334 19.86 3.56 17.59
C ARG A 334 19.60 3.80 19.10
N VAL A 335 20.54 4.46 19.79
CA VAL A 335 20.47 4.75 21.24
C VAL A 335 19.48 5.89 21.56
N ASP A 336 19.19 6.79 20.61
CA ASP A 336 18.45 8.03 20.87
C ASP A 336 16.92 7.92 20.69
N ASN A 337 16.35 6.71 20.66
CA ASN A 337 14.90 6.48 20.46
C ASN A 337 14.31 7.17 19.20
N ASN A 338 15.14 7.48 18.20
CA ASN A 338 14.69 8.15 16.99
C ASN A 338 13.94 7.18 16.07
N SER A 339 12.67 7.48 15.76
CA SER A 339 11.88 6.72 14.79
C SER A 339 12.40 6.91 13.37
N LEU A 340 12.30 5.87 12.53
CA LEU A 340 12.70 5.93 11.12
C LEU A 340 11.94 7.05 10.39
N ASP A 341 10.68 7.27 10.75
CA ASP A 341 9.80 8.29 10.18
C ASP A 341 10.37 9.70 10.37
N ARG A 342 10.93 9.99 11.55
CA ARG A 342 11.59 11.28 11.84
C ARG A 342 12.85 11.48 11.01
N ILE A 343 13.62 10.41 10.76
CA ILE A 343 14.82 10.46 9.93
C ILE A 343 14.45 10.62 8.45
N MET A 344 13.39 9.96 8.00
CA MET A 344 12.87 10.11 6.63
C MET A 344 12.37 11.54 6.39
N ALA A 345 11.67 12.13 7.36
CA ALA A 345 11.26 13.53 7.34
C ALA A 345 12.46 14.48 7.22
N SER A 346 13.47 14.33 8.07
CA SER A 346 14.65 15.22 8.07
C SER A 346 15.53 15.09 6.83
N LYS A 347 15.49 13.94 6.14
CA LYS A 347 16.20 13.72 4.86
C LYS A 347 15.38 14.13 3.63
N GLY A 348 14.27 14.83 3.81
CA GLY A 348 13.45 15.35 2.72
C GLY A 348 12.78 14.25 1.89
N MET A 349 12.46 13.10 2.51
CA MET A 349 11.78 12.01 1.82
C MET A 349 10.36 12.41 1.40
N ARG A 350 9.66 13.24 2.19
CA ARG A 350 8.34 13.78 1.87
C ARG A 350 8.33 14.47 0.50
N HIS A 351 9.21 15.45 0.30
CA HIS A 351 9.31 16.21 -0.94
C HIS A 351 9.67 15.31 -2.14
N PHE A 352 10.57 14.34 -1.93
CA PHE A 352 10.89 13.35 -2.95
C PHE A 352 9.68 12.52 -3.34
N CYS A 353 8.88 12.06 -2.37
CA CYS A 353 7.67 11.27 -2.60
C CYS A 353 6.61 12.08 -3.35
N LEU A 354 6.35 13.34 -2.98
CA LEU A 354 5.35 14.20 -3.65
C LEU A 354 5.69 14.45 -5.13
N ILE A 355 6.96 14.71 -5.45
CA ILE A 355 7.39 14.85 -6.85
C ILE A 355 7.31 13.51 -7.59
N SER A 356 7.77 12.43 -6.94
CA SER A 356 7.80 11.10 -7.57
C SER A 356 6.41 10.55 -7.84
N GLU A 357 5.41 10.86 -6.99
CA GLU A 357 4.01 10.47 -7.17
C GLU A 357 3.51 10.87 -8.57
N GLN A 358 3.71 12.13 -8.96
CA GLN A 358 3.28 12.64 -10.27
C GLN A 358 3.97 11.89 -11.43
N LEU A 359 5.25 11.58 -11.29
CA LEU A 359 6.02 10.85 -12.31
C LEU A 359 5.55 9.40 -12.46
N VAL A 360 5.29 8.72 -11.34
CA VAL A 360 4.78 7.34 -11.36
C VAL A 360 3.33 7.29 -11.85
N PHE A 361 2.53 8.33 -11.62
CA PHE A 361 1.19 8.40 -12.21
C PHE A 361 1.24 8.39 -13.74
N PHE A 362 2.21 9.08 -14.36
CA PHE A 362 2.40 9.02 -15.81
C PHE A 362 2.87 7.66 -16.31
N SER A 363 3.68 6.90 -15.55
CA SER A 363 4.04 5.54 -15.95
C SER A 363 2.81 4.62 -15.98
N LEU A 364 1.97 4.71 -14.93
CA LEU A 364 0.77 3.89 -14.81
C LEU A 364 -0.21 4.18 -15.95
N LEU A 365 -0.39 5.47 -16.28
CA LEU A 365 -1.19 5.89 -17.42
C LEU A 365 -0.60 5.37 -18.75
N ALA A 366 0.72 5.46 -18.92
CA ALA A 366 1.40 4.95 -20.10
C ALA A 366 1.20 3.43 -20.26
N THR A 367 1.25 2.66 -19.17
CA THR A 367 0.97 1.22 -19.17
C THR A 367 -0.47 0.91 -19.53
N ALA A 368 -1.43 1.64 -18.97
CA ALA A 368 -2.84 1.48 -19.34
C ALA A 368 -3.09 1.75 -20.82
N ILE A 369 -2.49 2.81 -21.38
CA ILE A 369 -2.60 3.16 -22.80
C ILE A 369 -1.92 2.11 -23.67
N LEU A 370 -0.68 1.70 -23.34
CA LEU A 370 0.04 0.67 -24.10
C LEU A 370 -0.71 -0.65 -24.07
N GLY A 371 -1.24 -1.06 -22.90
CA GLY A 371 -2.06 -2.25 -22.75
C GLY A 371 -3.33 -2.22 -23.61
N ALA A 372 -3.99 -1.06 -23.70
CA ALA A 372 -5.18 -0.88 -24.54
C ALA A 372 -4.85 -0.92 -26.04
N VAL A 373 -3.76 -0.28 -26.46
CA VAL A 373 -3.32 -0.25 -27.88
C VAL A 373 -2.80 -1.62 -28.32
N SER A 374 -2.10 -2.32 -27.44
CA SER A 374 -1.56 -3.66 -27.66
C SER A 374 -2.53 -4.78 -27.29
N TRP A 375 -3.83 -4.50 -27.18
CA TRP A 375 -4.80 -5.48 -26.71
C TRP A 375 -4.80 -6.76 -27.56
N GLN A 376 -4.66 -7.90 -26.89
CA GLN A 376 -4.59 -9.23 -27.51
C GLN A 376 -5.71 -10.12 -26.93
N PRO A 377 -6.85 -10.28 -27.64
CA PRO A 377 -8.04 -10.95 -27.11
C PRO A 377 -7.91 -12.48 -26.98
N ALA A 378 -6.86 -13.09 -27.52
CA ALA A 378 -6.65 -14.54 -27.47
C ALA A 378 -5.39 -14.93 -26.66
N ASN A 379 -4.62 -13.97 -26.17
CA ASN A 379 -3.35 -14.22 -25.50
C ASN A 379 -3.50 -14.06 -23.97
N GLY A 380 -3.74 -15.17 -23.28
CA GLY A 380 -3.86 -15.21 -21.81
C GLY A 380 -2.59 -14.78 -21.08
N ILE A 381 -1.41 -14.99 -21.69
CA ILE A 381 -0.10 -14.59 -21.12
C ILE A 381 0.00 -13.06 -21.08
N PHE A 382 -0.37 -12.38 -22.18
CA PHE A 382 -0.39 -10.92 -22.24
C PHE A 382 -1.34 -10.33 -21.21
N LEU A 383 -2.57 -10.85 -21.13
CA LEU A 383 -3.56 -10.36 -20.16
C LEU A 383 -3.08 -10.55 -18.71
N SER A 384 -2.52 -11.73 -18.40
CA SER A 384 -2.02 -12.02 -17.06
C SER A 384 -0.84 -11.13 -16.69
N MET A 385 0.07 -10.85 -17.63
CA MET A 385 1.17 -9.90 -17.40
C MET A 385 0.68 -8.47 -17.20
N PHE A 386 -0.32 -8.02 -17.97
CA PHE A 386 -0.95 -6.71 -17.75
C PHE A 386 -1.55 -6.59 -16.34
N LEU A 387 -2.21 -7.66 -15.87
CA LEU A 387 -2.77 -7.76 -14.51
C LEU A 387 -1.70 -7.88 -13.41
N ILE A 388 -0.44 -8.21 -13.72
CA ILE A 388 0.69 -8.16 -12.78
C ILE A 388 1.23 -6.73 -12.68
N VAL A 389 1.44 -6.08 -13.82
CA VAL A 389 2.07 -4.75 -13.91
C VAL A 389 1.18 -3.68 -13.26
N LEU A 390 -0.13 -3.70 -13.52
CA LEU A 390 -1.04 -2.68 -12.98
C LEU A 390 -1.01 -2.57 -11.44
N PRO A 391 -1.18 -3.66 -10.64
CA PRO A 391 -1.00 -3.60 -9.20
C PRO A 391 0.42 -3.25 -8.77
N LEU A 392 1.45 -3.68 -9.52
CA LEU A 392 2.85 -3.37 -9.19
C LEU A 392 3.14 -1.87 -9.24
N GLU A 393 2.75 -1.20 -10.34
CA GLU A 393 2.88 0.24 -10.50
C GLU A 393 1.97 1.00 -9.53
N SER A 394 0.74 0.52 -9.32
CA SER A 394 -0.20 1.06 -8.34
C SER A 394 0.37 1.06 -6.93
N MET A 395 1.04 -0.01 -6.51
CA MET A 395 1.72 -0.07 -5.22
C MET A 395 2.86 0.94 -5.13
N ALA A 396 3.66 1.09 -6.19
CA ALA A 396 4.73 2.09 -6.21
C ALA A 396 4.18 3.52 -6.11
N HIS A 397 3.11 3.82 -6.85
CA HIS A 397 2.39 5.10 -6.75
C HIS A 397 1.82 5.29 -5.34
N GLY A 398 1.13 4.28 -4.80
CA GLY A 398 0.53 4.29 -3.47
C GLY A 398 1.57 4.52 -2.37
N LEU A 399 2.75 3.91 -2.47
CA LEU A 399 3.87 4.15 -1.56
C LEU A 399 4.29 5.62 -1.56
N PHE A 400 4.46 6.24 -2.73
CA PHE A 400 4.85 7.64 -2.84
C PHE A 400 3.73 8.58 -2.36
N HIS A 401 2.49 8.33 -2.76
CA HIS A 401 1.34 9.12 -2.35
C HIS A 401 1.13 9.09 -0.82
N GLU A 402 1.15 7.90 -0.22
CA GLU A 402 0.92 7.77 1.22
C GLU A 402 2.09 8.31 2.03
N LEU A 403 3.35 8.02 1.65
CA LEU A 403 4.51 8.58 2.35
C LEU A 403 4.62 10.09 2.18
N GLY A 404 4.32 10.64 0.99
CA GLY A 404 4.31 12.07 0.75
C GLY A 404 3.30 12.81 1.62
N ASN A 405 2.15 12.18 1.90
CA ASN A 405 1.09 12.75 2.73
C ASN A 405 1.29 12.50 4.24
N CYS A 406 1.97 11.42 4.63
CA CYS A 406 2.12 11.05 6.04
C CYS A 406 3.45 11.46 6.67
N LEU A 407 4.53 11.60 5.90
CA LEU A 407 5.79 12.06 6.44
C LEU A 407 5.66 13.56 6.75
N GLY A 408 5.84 13.91 8.02
CA GLY A 408 5.97 15.30 8.44
C GLY A 408 7.30 15.91 7.96
N GLY A 409 7.59 17.11 8.46
CA GLY A 409 8.84 17.82 8.17
C GLY A 409 8.65 19.09 7.35
N THR A 410 7.41 19.55 7.18
CA THR A 410 7.20 20.94 6.75
C THR A 410 7.45 21.84 7.94
N SER A 411 8.45 22.70 7.80
CA SER A 411 8.83 23.64 8.83
C SER A 411 8.85 25.02 8.22
N VAL A 412 8.26 25.98 8.93
CA VAL A 412 8.30 27.38 8.54
C VAL A 412 9.00 28.19 9.61
N GLY A 413 9.91 29.05 9.19
CA GLY A 413 10.75 29.90 10.00
C GLY A 413 10.34 31.35 9.84
N TYR A 414 10.17 32.05 10.96
CA TYR A 414 10.04 33.50 11.00
C TYR A 414 11.09 34.05 11.95
N ALA A 415 11.94 34.95 11.44
CA ALA A 415 12.97 35.61 12.23
C ALA A 415 12.65 37.09 12.39
N ILE A 416 12.80 37.60 13.60
CA ILE A 416 12.61 39.00 13.97
C ILE A 416 13.87 39.45 14.69
N VAL A 417 14.56 40.43 14.10
CA VAL A 417 15.76 41.04 14.67
C VAL A 417 15.50 42.54 14.83
N ILE A 418 15.37 42.98 16.08
CA ILE A 418 15.12 44.37 16.45
C ILE A 418 16.34 44.89 17.22
N PRO A 419 17.31 45.51 16.54
CA PRO A 419 18.34 46.30 17.23
C PRO A 419 17.66 47.50 17.89
N THR A 420 17.31 47.37 19.16
CA THR A 420 16.69 48.46 19.92
C THR A 420 17.76 49.47 20.31
N ASN A 421 17.67 50.67 19.73
CA ASN A 421 18.52 51.82 20.09
C ASN A 421 18.02 52.59 21.32
N PHE A 422 16.96 52.12 22.01
CA PHE A 422 16.12 52.97 22.88
C PHE A 422 15.63 52.30 24.18
N CYS A 423 16.34 51.34 24.77
CA CYS A 423 15.85 50.75 26.02
C CYS A 423 16.95 50.72 27.08
N SER A 424 16.82 51.62 28.06
CA SER A 424 17.41 51.41 29.38
C SER A 424 16.64 50.28 30.12
N PRO A 425 17.19 49.70 31.19
CA PRO A 425 16.48 48.76 32.07
C PRO A 425 15.14 49.30 32.61
N ASP A 426 14.97 50.62 32.61
CA ASP A 426 13.80 51.35 33.10
C ASP A 426 12.81 51.74 31.98
N GLY A 427 13.03 51.27 30.74
CA GLY A 427 12.15 51.55 29.59
C GLY A 427 12.29 52.96 28.99
N GLN A 428 13.31 53.73 29.39
CA GLN A 428 13.56 55.07 28.87
C GLN A 428 14.40 55.01 27.57
N PRO A 429 14.11 55.86 26.56
CA PRO A 429 14.88 55.94 25.33
C PRO A 429 16.28 56.53 25.58
N THR A 430 17.30 55.68 25.66
CA THR A 430 18.70 56.11 25.79
C THR A 430 19.36 56.22 24.42
N LEU A 431 19.79 57.42 24.03
CA LEU A 431 20.57 57.62 22.80
C LEU A 431 21.94 56.95 22.92
N LEU A 432 22.17 55.92 22.11
CA LEU A 432 23.48 55.27 21.99
C LEU A 432 24.46 56.13 21.17
N PRO A 433 25.77 56.15 21.53
CA PRO A 433 26.79 56.78 20.69
C PRO A 433 26.80 56.18 19.27
N PRO A 434 27.12 56.98 18.23
CA PRO A 434 27.05 56.55 16.83
C PRO A 434 27.92 55.31 16.54
N GLU A 435 29.08 55.19 17.18
CA GLU A 435 29.96 54.02 17.06
C GLU A 435 29.29 52.74 17.58
N HIS A 436 28.58 52.83 18.71
CA HIS A 436 27.88 51.70 19.31
C HIS A 436 26.65 51.30 18.47
N VAL A 437 25.93 52.27 17.90
CA VAL A 437 24.82 52.01 16.98
C VAL A 437 25.32 51.27 15.73
N GLN A 438 26.48 51.65 15.20
CA GLN A 438 27.08 50.98 14.05
C GLN A 438 27.48 49.53 14.34
N GLU A 439 28.11 49.28 15.49
CA GLU A 439 28.47 47.93 15.94
C GLU A 439 27.23 47.05 16.16
N LEU A 440 26.19 47.60 16.80
CA LEU A 440 24.94 46.88 17.11
C LEU A 440 24.19 46.51 15.82
N ASN A 441 24.15 47.42 14.84
CA ASN A 441 23.60 47.14 13.51
C ASN A 441 24.40 46.05 12.78
N LEU A 442 25.73 46.08 12.85
CA LEU A 442 26.60 45.08 12.20
C LEU A 442 26.39 43.69 12.81
N ARG A 443 26.33 43.60 14.14
CA ARG A 443 26.04 42.35 14.87
C ARG A 443 24.64 41.82 14.53
N SER A 444 23.64 42.69 14.51
CA SER A 444 22.24 42.32 14.24
C SER A 444 22.06 41.85 12.80
N THR A 445 22.71 42.50 11.84
CA THR A 445 22.75 42.05 10.43
C THR A 445 23.48 40.71 10.29
N GLY A 446 24.58 40.51 11.03
CA GLY A 446 25.28 39.23 11.09
C GLY A 446 24.40 38.10 11.63
N MET A 447 23.59 38.39 12.65
CA MET A 447 22.64 37.44 13.24
C MET A 447 21.47 37.11 12.30
N LEU A 448 20.94 38.11 11.58
CA LEU A 448 19.95 37.91 10.53
C LEU A 448 20.47 36.98 9.42
N ASN A 449 21.71 37.20 8.96
CA ASN A 449 22.36 36.33 7.98
C ASN A 449 22.60 34.91 8.51
N ALA A 450 22.95 34.76 9.79
CA ALA A 450 23.15 33.47 10.42
C ALA A 450 21.85 32.67 10.52
N ILE A 451 20.73 33.30 10.91
CA ILE A 451 19.44 32.61 10.99
C ILE A 451 18.88 32.27 9.61
N GLN A 452 19.06 33.12 8.60
CA GLN A 452 18.71 32.80 7.21
C GLN A 452 19.49 31.59 6.70
N ARG A 453 20.80 31.51 6.97
CA ARG A 453 21.62 30.33 6.64
C ARG A 453 21.16 29.10 7.41
N PHE A 454 20.77 29.25 8.67
CA PHE A 454 20.21 28.17 9.47
C PHE A 454 18.91 27.63 8.86
N PHE A 455 17.99 28.51 8.46
CA PHE A 455 16.75 28.11 7.77
C PHE A 455 17.04 27.40 6.46
N ALA A 456 17.92 27.96 5.61
CA ALA A 456 18.31 27.34 4.35
C ALA A 456 18.98 25.96 4.54
N TYR A 457 19.89 25.84 5.50
CA TYR A 457 20.61 24.59 5.78
C TYR A 457 19.67 23.48 6.27
N HIS A 458 18.67 23.82 7.08
CA HIS A 458 17.70 22.86 7.60
C HIS A 458 16.45 22.72 6.74
N MET A 459 16.42 23.31 5.53
CA MET A 459 15.27 23.27 4.61
C MET A 459 13.98 23.81 5.27
N ILE A 460 14.11 24.81 6.12
CA ILE A 460 12.99 25.52 6.76
C ILE A 460 12.50 26.59 5.78
N GLU A 461 11.22 26.52 5.42
CA GLU A 461 10.58 27.53 4.58
C GLU A 461 10.60 28.88 5.30
N THR A 462 11.12 29.93 4.67
CA THR A 462 11.22 31.23 5.32
C THR A 462 9.94 32.03 5.08
N TYR A 463 9.13 32.22 6.11
CA TYR A 463 8.00 33.15 6.06
C TYR A 463 8.48 34.60 5.95
N GLY A 464 9.53 34.94 6.70
CA GLY A 464 10.13 36.26 6.69
C GLY A 464 11.33 36.36 7.62
N CYS A 465 12.13 37.40 7.38
CA CYS A 465 13.26 37.79 8.22
C CYS A 465 13.18 39.30 8.38
N ASP A 466 12.43 39.76 9.39
CA ASP A 466 12.21 41.17 9.64
C ASP A 466 13.38 41.77 10.41
N TYR A 467 13.87 42.90 9.91
CA TYR A 467 14.88 43.73 10.54
C TYR A 467 14.31 45.13 10.73
N SER A 468 14.20 45.60 11.97
CA SER A 468 13.72 46.97 12.25
C SER A 468 14.61 47.70 13.23
N THR A 469 15.20 48.80 12.77
CA THR A 469 16.01 49.74 13.59
C THR A 469 15.17 50.73 14.38
N SER A 470 13.89 50.89 14.02
CA SER A 470 12.94 51.81 14.67
C SER A 470 11.97 51.10 15.62
N GLY A 471 12.14 49.78 15.82
CA GLY A 471 11.19 48.95 16.55
C GLY A 471 10.04 48.44 15.69
N LEU A 472 9.23 47.53 16.24
CA LEU A 472 8.03 47.00 15.61
C LEU A 472 6.83 47.32 16.50
N SER A 473 5.72 47.75 15.91
CA SER A 473 4.47 47.95 16.65
C SER A 473 3.84 46.61 17.03
N PHE A 474 3.09 46.60 18.13
CA PHE A 474 2.36 45.41 18.57
C PHE A 474 1.41 44.90 17.49
N ASP A 475 0.62 45.78 16.86
CA ASP A 475 -0.36 45.40 15.85
C ASP A 475 0.29 44.77 14.60
N THR A 476 1.43 45.34 14.16
CA THR A 476 2.18 44.80 13.01
C THR A 476 2.74 43.41 13.34
N LEU A 477 3.35 43.27 14.52
CA LEU A 477 3.89 41.99 14.95
C LEU A 477 2.79 40.93 15.13
N HIS A 478 1.69 41.31 15.77
CA HIS A 478 0.55 40.43 16.03
C HIS A 478 -0.07 39.92 14.72
N SER A 479 -0.29 40.82 13.74
CA SER A 479 -0.82 40.44 12.43
C SER A 479 0.13 39.51 11.67
N LYS A 480 1.45 39.76 11.69
CA LYS A 480 2.45 38.90 11.06
C LYS A 480 2.56 37.54 11.72
N LEU A 481 2.56 37.48 13.06
CA LEU A 481 2.57 36.21 13.79
C LEU A 481 1.31 35.39 13.53
N LYS A 482 0.15 36.05 13.45
CA LYS A 482 -1.11 35.38 13.09
C LYS A 482 -1.03 34.80 11.67
N ALA A 483 -0.61 35.59 10.70
CA ALA A 483 -0.44 35.14 9.31
C ALA A 483 0.61 34.02 9.19
N PHE A 484 1.70 34.10 9.95
CA PHE A 484 2.73 33.04 10.05
C PHE A 484 2.13 31.72 10.56
N LEU A 485 1.38 31.75 11.67
CA LEU A 485 0.76 30.55 12.27
C LEU A 485 -0.41 30.00 11.44
N GLU A 486 -1.05 30.84 10.65
CA GLU A 486 -2.13 30.44 9.72
C GLU A 486 -1.60 29.94 8.36
N LEU A 487 -0.30 30.10 8.10
CA LEU A 487 0.33 29.72 6.83
C LEU A 487 0.16 28.23 6.54
N ARG A 488 -0.32 27.95 5.33
CA ARG A 488 -0.50 26.62 4.77
C ARG A 488 0.55 26.35 3.71
N THR A 489 0.96 25.09 3.62
CA THR A 489 1.82 24.63 2.53
C THR A 489 1.07 24.73 1.21
N VAL A 490 1.81 24.71 0.10
CA VAL A 490 1.24 24.75 -1.26
C VAL A 490 0.19 23.63 -1.48
N ASP A 491 0.38 22.49 -0.81
CA ASP A 491 -0.51 21.32 -0.89
C ASP A 491 -1.76 21.43 0.00
N GLY A 492 -1.92 22.52 0.77
CA GLY A 492 -3.12 22.83 1.57
C GLY A 492 -3.07 22.63 3.11
N PRO A 493 -2.30 21.69 3.71
CA PRO A 493 -2.22 21.56 5.17
C PRO A 493 -1.39 22.68 5.82
N ARG A 494 -1.49 22.85 7.14
CA ARG A 494 -0.59 23.73 7.92
C ARG A 494 0.80 23.10 8.04
N HIS A 495 1.79 23.93 8.37
CA HIS A 495 3.14 23.45 8.66
C HIS A 495 3.14 22.61 9.94
N ASP A 496 3.98 21.57 9.98
CA ASP A 496 4.10 20.69 11.13
C ASP A 496 4.89 21.36 12.27
N THR A 497 5.87 22.20 11.90
CA THR A 497 6.79 22.86 12.82
C THR A 497 6.86 24.35 12.52
N TYR A 498 6.70 25.18 13.54
CA TYR A 498 6.86 26.63 13.46
C TYR A 498 8.11 27.03 14.25
N VAL A 499 9.07 27.68 13.59
CA VAL A 499 10.30 28.16 14.21
C VAL A 499 10.25 29.68 14.27
N LEU A 500 10.09 30.22 15.47
CA LEU A 500 10.11 31.66 15.71
C LEU A 500 11.46 32.03 16.34
N TYR A 501 12.24 32.85 15.65
CA TYR A 501 13.48 33.39 16.17
C TYR A 501 13.29 34.87 16.49
N TYR A 502 13.49 35.24 17.75
CA TYR A 502 13.44 36.62 18.19
C TYR A 502 14.80 37.04 18.75
N SER A 503 15.28 38.19 18.30
CA SER A 503 16.41 38.87 18.91
C SER A 503 16.10 40.35 19.07
N GLY A 504 16.01 40.80 20.32
CA GLY A 504 15.70 42.17 20.72
C GLY A 504 15.68 42.29 22.23
N HIS A 505 15.40 43.49 22.75
CA HIS A 505 15.29 43.70 24.20
C HIS A 505 13.96 43.18 24.75
N THR A 506 14.01 42.76 26.01
CA THR A 506 12.83 42.36 26.77
C THR A 506 12.76 43.22 28.03
N HIS A 507 11.55 43.49 28.50
CA HIS A 507 11.32 44.10 29.80
C HIS A 507 11.74 43.13 30.91
N GLY A 508 11.89 43.62 32.15
CA GLY A 508 12.19 42.76 33.31
C GLY A 508 11.15 41.64 33.56
N THR A 509 9.95 41.77 32.98
CA THR A 509 8.87 40.76 32.97
C THR A 509 9.07 39.64 31.95
N GLY A 510 10.00 39.79 31.00
CA GLY A 510 10.20 38.89 29.86
C GLY A 510 9.36 39.24 28.62
N GLU A 511 8.53 40.28 28.69
CA GLU A 511 7.78 40.79 27.54
C GLU A 511 8.71 41.44 26.51
N TRP A 512 8.41 41.30 25.22
CA TRP A 512 9.23 41.89 24.15
C TRP A 512 9.06 43.41 24.15
N ALA A 513 10.17 44.13 24.11
CA ALA A 513 10.16 45.59 24.02
C ALA A 513 9.79 46.02 22.59
N LEU A 514 8.54 46.45 22.42
CA LEU A 514 7.96 46.89 21.14
C LEU A 514 7.82 48.42 21.10
N ALA A 515 7.73 49.00 19.90
CA ALA A 515 7.70 50.45 19.71
C ALA A 515 6.44 51.12 20.30
N ASP A 516 5.35 50.35 20.46
CA ASP A 516 4.03 50.84 20.84
C ASP A 516 3.50 50.16 22.11
N LEU A 517 4.23 50.26 23.22
CA LEU A 517 3.63 50.08 24.56
C LEU A 517 3.39 51.46 25.19
N PRO A 518 2.26 52.12 24.89
CA PRO A 518 1.84 53.30 25.63
C PRO A 518 1.31 52.85 27.01
N GLY A 519 2.10 53.09 28.05
CA GLY A 519 1.64 53.13 29.44
C GLY A 519 1.53 51.79 30.16
N SER A 520 2.42 51.58 31.11
CA SER A 520 1.98 51.24 32.48
C SER A 520 1.87 52.54 33.28
#